data_AF-A0A349BUG0-F1
#
_entry.id   AF-A0A349BUG0-F1
#
_cell.length_a   1.000
_cell.length_b   1.000
_cell.length_c   1.000
_cell.angle_alpha   90.00
_cell.angle_beta   90.00
_cell.angle_gamma   90.00
#
_symmetry.space_group_name_H-M   'P 1'
#
loop_
_entity.id
_entity.type
_entity.pdbx_description
1 polymer ?
#
loop_
_entity_poly.entity_id
_entity_poly.type
_entity_poly.pdbx_seq_one_letter_code
_entity_poly.pdbx_strand_id
1 'polypeptide(L)' 'MRILPAIDIIEGKCVRLSKGDYTTKKIYNESPLEVAKAFEAHGIQHLHLVDLDGAKSK' A
#
# COMPACT_ATOMS: atom_id res chain seq x y z
N MET A 1 -10.36 -4.98 19.00
CA MET A 1 -10.28 -5.15 17.53
C MET A 1 -9.37 -4.05 17.00
N ARG A 2 -8.34 -4.38 16.21
CA ARG A 2 -7.34 -3.40 15.72
C ARG A 2 -7.45 -3.32 14.20
N ILE A 3 -7.58 -2.12 13.66
CA ILE A 3 -7.57 -1.88 12.21
C ILE A 3 -6.12 -1.60 11.80
N LEU A 4 -5.64 -2.33 10.80
CA LEU A 4 -4.32 -2.13 10.21
C LEU A 4 -4.52 -1.82 8.72
N PRO A 5 -4.49 -0.54 8.32
CA PRO A 5 -4.56 -0.17 6.92
C PRO A 5 -3.36 -0.76 6.18
N ALA A 6 -3.61 -1.33 5.01
CA ALA A 6 -2.58 -1.88 4.15
C ALA A 6 -2.25 -0.90 3.02
N ILE A 7 -0.97 -0.67 2.77
CA ILE A 7 -0.46 0.05 1.62
C ILE A 7 0.45 -0.90 0.84
N ASP A 8 0.07 -1.19 -0.40
CA ASP A 8 0.89 -1.95 -1.32
C ASP A 8 1.65 -0.97 -2.23
N ILE A 9 2.96 -1.16 -2.36
CA ILE A 9 3.84 -0.28 -3.14
C ILE A 9 4.39 -1.05 -4.36
N ILE A 10 4.27 -0.44 -5.54
CA ILE A 10 4.96 -0.83 -6.79
C ILE A 10 5.54 0.44 -7.42
N GLU A 11 6.82 0.41 -7.76
CA GLU A 11 7.59 1.51 -8.36
C GLU A 11 7.46 2.82 -7.57
N GLY A 12 7.40 2.73 -6.25
CA GLY A 12 7.20 3.88 -5.35
C GLY A 12 5.79 4.46 -5.34
N LYS A 13 4.81 3.81 -6.00
CA LYS A 13 3.41 4.25 -6.05
C LYS A 13 2.51 3.32 -5.24
N CYS A 14 1.46 3.88 -4.63
CA CYS A 14 0.42 3.08 -3.99
C CYS A 14 -0.44 2.42 -5.05
N VAL A 15 -0.39 1.09 -5.07
CA VAL A 15 -1.18 0.28 -5.97
C VAL A 15 -2.12 -0.63 -5.19
N ARG A 16 -3.06 -1.21 -5.91
CA ARG A 16 -3.79 -2.38 -5.44
C ARG A 16 -3.93 -3.36 -6.58
N LEU A 17 -3.66 -4.63 -6.28
CA LEU A 17 -3.85 -5.73 -7.21
C LEU A 17 -5.21 -6.37 -6.98
N SER A 18 -5.90 -6.73 -8.06
CA SER A 18 -7.10 -7.58 -7.93
C SER A 18 -6.64 -9.03 -7.88
N LYS A 19 -6.85 -9.71 -6.75
CA LYS A 19 -6.46 -11.12 -6.54
C LYS A 19 -4.97 -11.42 -6.81
N GLY A 20 -4.09 -10.45 -6.58
CA GLY A 20 -2.65 -10.61 -6.85
C GLY A 20 -2.26 -10.54 -8.33
N ASP A 21 -3.18 -10.17 -9.22
CA ASP A 21 -2.89 -10.01 -10.63
C ASP A 21 -2.26 -8.63 -10.92
N TYR A 22 -0.97 -8.65 -11.25
CA TYR A 22 -0.17 -7.48 -11.61
C TYR A 22 -0.66 -6.75 -12.88
N THR A 23 -1.39 -7.43 -13.77
CA THR A 23 -1.97 -6.81 -14.96
C THR A 23 -3.16 -5.91 -14.63
N THR A 24 -3.80 -6.17 -13.49
CA THR A 24 -4.95 -5.39 -13.00
C THR A 24 -4.54 -4.30 -12.00
N LYS A 25 -3.25 -3.92 -11.97
CA LYS A 25 -2.75 -2.92 -11.04
C LYS A 25 -3.52 -1.60 -11.21
N LYS A 26 -4.17 -1.17 -10.15
CA LYS A 26 -4.78 0.16 -10.06
C LYS A 26 -3.92 1.04 -9.16
N ILE A 27 -3.49 2.18 -9.68
CA ILE A 27 -2.77 3.19 -8.89
C ILE A 27 -3.82 3.98 -8.13
N TYR A 28 -3.77 3.93 -6.80
CA TYR A 28 -4.67 4.67 -5.92
C TYR A 28 -4.09 6.01 -5.50
N ASN A 29 -2.77 6.07 -5.33
CA ASN A 29 -2.07 7.28 -4.97
C ASN A 29 -0.64 7.22 -5.51
N GLU A 30 -0.08 8.37 -5.85
CA GLU A 30 1.29 8.47 -6.36
C GLU A 30 2.31 8.53 -5.23
N SER A 31 1.89 8.92 -4.02
CA SER A 31 2.78 9.02 -2.85
C SER A 31 2.29 8.15 -1.69
N PRO A 32 2.98 7.05 -1.35
CA PRO A 32 2.69 6.27 -0.15
C PRO A 32 2.89 7.06 1.14
N LEU A 33 3.77 8.05 1.13
CA LEU A 33 4.00 8.91 2.28
C LEU A 33 2.77 9.74 2.64
N GLU A 34 2.08 10.29 1.64
CA GLU A 34 0.87 11.10 1.87
C GLU A 34 -0.27 10.24 2.41
N VAL A 35 -0.40 9.01 1.93
CA VAL A 35 -1.38 8.05 2.45
C VAL A 35 -1.05 7.65 3.90
N ALA A 36 0.23 7.40 4.22
CA ALA A 36 0.66 7.07 5.57
C ALA A 36 0.39 8.21 6.56
N LYS A 37 0.72 9.46 6.19
CA LYS A 37 0.41 10.66 7.00
C LYS A 37 -1.09 10.84 7.18
N ALA A 38 -1.89 10.60 6.16
CA ALA A 38 -3.35 10.66 6.28
C ALA A 38 -3.84 9.63 7.32
N PHE A 39 -3.34 8.39 7.29
CA PHE A 39 -3.71 7.39 8.30
C PHE A 39 -3.26 7.78 9.71
N GLU A 40 -2.04 8.30 9.87
CA GLU A 40 -1.54 8.82 11.14
C GLU A 40 -2.45 9.94 11.67
N ALA A 41 -2.88 10.87 10.81
CA ALA A 41 -3.81 11.94 11.17
C ALA A 41 -5.19 11.43 11.62
N HIS A 42 -5.59 10.23 11.20
CA HIS A 42 -6.81 9.56 11.65
C HIS A 42 -6.59 8.72 12.93
N GLY A 43 -5.43 8.82 13.58
CA GLY A 43 -5.10 8.11 14.81
C GLY A 43 -4.68 6.66 14.61
N ILE A 44 -4.36 6.25 13.37
CA ILE A 44 -3.80 4.93 13.10
C ILE A 44 -2.34 4.92 13.53
N GLN A 45 -2.01 4.04 14.47
CA GLN A 45 -0.64 3.89 14.98
C GLN A 45 0.18 2.82 14.25
N HIS A 46 -0.47 1.95 13.48
CA HIS A 46 0.18 0.83 12.80
C HIS A 46 -0.35 0.68 11.39
N LEU A 47 0.59 0.62 10.46
CA LEU A 47 0.34 0.44 9.04
C LEU A 47 0.93 -0.90 8.61
N HIS A 48 0.22 -1.63 7.76
CA HIS A 48 0.77 -2.77 7.05
C HIS A 48 1.31 -2.28 5.70
N LEU A 49 2.63 -2.32 5.52
CA LEU A 49 3.27 -1.90 4.27
C LEU A 49 3.78 -3.14 3.53
N VAL A 50 3.38 -3.30 2.27
CA VAL A 50 3.82 -4.42 1.43
C VAL A 50 4.55 -3.85 0.21
N ASP A 51 5.83 -4.17 0.11
CA ASP A 51 6.63 -3.88 -1.09
C ASP A 51 6.43 -5.03 -2.08
N LEU A 52 5.65 -4.77 -3.13
CA LEU A 52 5.38 -5.74 -4.18
C LEU A 52 6.50 -5.82 -5.23
N ASP A 53 7.36 -4.81 -5.34
CA ASP A 53 8.55 -4.90 -6.20
C ASP A 53 9.53 -5.93 -5.62
N GLY A 54 9.76 -5.86 -4.31
CA GLY A 54 10.55 -6.83 -3.57
C GLY A 54 9.89 -8.21 -3.54
N ALA A 55 8.57 -8.27 -3.29
CA ALA A 55 7.84 -9.54 -3.20
C ALA A 55 7.70 -10.27 -4.55
N LYS A 56 7.79 -9.57 -5.68
CA LYS A 56 7.84 -10.20 -7.01
C LYS A 56 9.16 -10.95 -7.26
N SER A 57 10.17 -10.71 -6.44
CA SER A 57 11.48 -11.35 -6.56
C SER A 57 11.51 -12.70 -5.83
N LYS A 58 11.51 -13.78 -6.63
CA LYS A 58 11.64 -15.23 -6.33
C LYS A 58 10.42 -15.99 -5.84
#